data_AF-A0A7J6AW11-F1
#
_entry.id   AF-A0A7J6AW11-F1
#
_cell.length_a   1.000
_cell.length_b   1.000
_cell.length_c   1.000
_cell.angle_alpha   90.00
_cell.angle_beta   90.00
_cell.angle_gamma   90.00
#
_symmetry.space_group_name_H-M   'P 1'
#
loop_
_entity.id
_entity.type
_entity.pdbx_description
1 polymer ?
#
loop_
_entity_poly.entity_id
_entity_poly.type
_entity_poly.pdbx_seq_one_letter_code
_entity_poly.pdbx_strand_id
1 'polypeptide(L)'
;MSRMSPSRSTVPPVVSVSTDVPPVAGDTKEILAICTAFNAKPAAEVSWNLGDLSYTLKVQTNVTVDSEGRYTVKSSLIGVASKDHNQKNVQCLVTHPGLKEKLELDYTLIIHYPPQVVYIISVGDQGETHEFQCEADANPKPTNFTWSRHFPVKEPLSRGVNNTQIILLKPDRKGLYYCVASNQYGEAVGSFYMDVTTSTECTTCWTLVIVALFAGVSGFLIWKFNLHQSVCKRLG
;
A
#
# COMPACT_ATOMS: atom_id res chain seq x y z
N MET A 1 63.28 10.81 -33.74
CA MET A 1 62.09 10.02 -34.14
C MET A 1 61.37 9.57 -32.88
N SER A 2 60.47 10.41 -32.37
CA SER A 2 59.64 10.05 -31.22
C SER A 2 58.55 9.10 -31.72
N ARG A 3 58.59 7.83 -31.29
CA ARG A 3 57.46 6.91 -31.47
C ARG A 3 56.26 7.54 -30.77
N MET A 4 55.32 8.08 -31.55
CA MET A 4 53.95 8.28 -31.09
C MET A 4 53.40 6.89 -30.75
N SER A 5 53.34 6.59 -29.46
CA SER A 5 52.56 5.48 -28.92
C SER A 5 51.14 5.62 -29.48
N PRO A 6 50.52 4.55 -30.04
CA PRO A 6 49.13 4.66 -30.44
C PRO A 6 48.33 4.97 -29.18
N SER A 7 47.62 6.10 -29.16
CA SER A 7 46.73 6.43 -28.06
C SER A 7 45.78 5.25 -27.90
N ARG A 8 45.84 4.57 -26.75
CA ARG A 8 44.94 3.47 -26.44
C ARG A 8 43.56 4.10 -26.40
N SER A 9 42.78 3.93 -27.47
CA SER A 9 41.50 4.60 -27.63
C SER A 9 40.59 4.17 -26.49
N THR A 10 40.36 5.09 -25.56
CA THR A 10 39.48 4.91 -24.41
C THR A 10 38.06 5.27 -24.85
N VAL A 11 37.12 4.36 -24.66
CA VAL A 11 35.71 4.53 -25.04
C VAL A 11 34.87 4.38 -23.77
N PRO A 12 34.19 5.43 -23.29
CA PRO A 12 33.35 5.34 -22.10
C PRO A 12 32.13 4.42 -22.33
N PRO A 13 31.65 3.72 -21.30
CA PRO A 13 30.47 2.87 -21.40
C PRO A 13 29.19 3.68 -21.57
N VAL A 14 28.21 3.10 -22.25
CA VAL A 14 26.80 3.48 -22.11
C VAL A 14 26.20 2.61 -21.02
N VAL A 15 25.59 3.20 -19.98
CA VAL A 15 25.12 2.45 -18.81
C VAL A 15 23.59 2.45 -18.73
N SER A 16 23.01 1.30 -18.41
CA SER A 16 21.57 1.17 -18.13
C SER A 16 21.32 0.20 -16.98
N VAL A 17 20.26 0.43 -16.21
CA VAL A 17 19.73 -0.52 -15.23
C VAL A 17 18.30 -0.91 -15.60
N SER A 18 18.02 -2.21 -15.73
CA SER A 18 16.70 -2.70 -16.09
C SER A 18 16.46 -4.14 -15.63
N THR A 19 15.21 -4.58 -15.74
CA THR A 19 14.78 -5.97 -15.65
C THR A 19 13.98 -6.30 -16.90
N ASP A 20 14.19 -7.48 -17.49
CA ASP A 20 13.41 -7.90 -18.67
C ASP A 20 11.97 -8.27 -18.26
N VAL A 21 11.84 -8.98 -17.15
CA VAL A 21 10.56 -9.37 -16.55
C VAL A 21 10.64 -9.08 -15.04
N PRO A 22 9.66 -8.36 -14.46
CA PRO A 22 9.61 -8.17 -13.01
C PRO A 22 9.50 -9.52 -12.29
N PRO A 23 10.39 -9.83 -11.34
CA PRO A 23 10.36 -11.10 -10.62
C PRO A 23 9.11 -11.19 -9.73
N VAL A 24 8.63 -12.41 -9.54
CA VAL A 24 7.45 -12.70 -8.70
C VAL A 24 7.93 -13.23 -7.36
N ALA A 25 7.37 -12.71 -6.26
CA ALA A 25 7.68 -13.19 -4.92
C ALA A 25 7.36 -14.68 -4.78
N GLY A 26 8.28 -15.45 -4.20
CA GLY A 26 8.19 -16.90 -4.10
C GLY A 26 9.44 -17.48 -3.45
N ASP A 27 9.70 -18.77 -3.69
CA ASP A 27 10.79 -19.51 -3.04
C ASP A 27 12.01 -19.75 -3.95
N THR A 28 11.93 -19.34 -5.21
CA THR A 28 12.97 -19.53 -6.22
C THR A 28 13.88 -18.31 -6.32
N LYS A 29 15.15 -18.55 -6.69
CA LYS A 29 16.10 -17.46 -6.98
C LYS A 29 15.88 -16.95 -8.39
N GLU A 30 15.72 -15.64 -8.53
CA GLU A 30 15.52 -14.95 -9.80
C GLU A 30 16.45 -13.74 -9.91
N ILE A 31 16.48 -13.13 -11.09
CA ILE A 31 17.21 -11.87 -11.33
C ILE A 31 16.28 -10.70 -10.97
N LEU A 32 16.72 -9.87 -10.03
CA LEU A 32 15.95 -8.73 -9.52
C LEU A 32 16.30 -7.41 -10.22
N ALA A 33 17.51 -7.28 -10.76
CA ALA A 33 17.96 -6.13 -11.53
C ALA A 33 19.21 -6.48 -12.33
N ILE A 34 19.39 -5.83 -13.48
CA ILE A 34 20.58 -5.97 -14.33
C ILE A 34 21.12 -4.57 -14.60
N CYS A 35 22.36 -4.32 -14.20
CA CYS A 35 23.12 -3.14 -14.60
C CYS A 35 24.09 -3.53 -15.72
N THR A 36 23.97 -2.86 -16.86
CA THR A 36 24.80 -3.12 -18.03
C THR A 36 25.62 -1.89 -18.39
N ALA A 37 26.94 -2.07 -18.50
CA ALA A 37 27.86 -1.10 -19.07
C ALA A 37 28.28 -1.57 -20.47
N PHE A 38 27.71 -0.97 -21.51
CA PHE A 38 27.87 -1.36 -22.91
C PHE A 38 29.12 -0.74 -23.56
N ASN A 39 29.77 -1.51 -24.42
CA ASN A 39 30.72 -1.05 -25.44
C ASN A 39 31.89 -0.19 -24.90
N ALA A 40 32.38 -0.49 -23.71
CA ALA A 40 33.49 0.21 -23.05
C ALA A 40 34.85 -0.24 -23.58
N LYS A 41 35.87 0.63 -23.51
CA LYS A 41 37.26 0.25 -23.75
C LYS A 41 38.17 1.08 -22.83
N PRO A 42 38.89 0.48 -21.86
CA PRO A 42 38.84 -0.94 -21.43
C PRO A 42 37.51 -1.34 -20.77
N ALA A 43 37.40 -2.55 -20.22
CA ALA A 43 36.22 -2.96 -19.45
C ALA A 43 35.93 -1.98 -18.29
N ALA A 44 34.67 -1.62 -18.12
CA ALA A 44 34.21 -0.83 -16.98
C ALA A 44 34.08 -1.73 -15.74
N GLU A 45 34.32 -1.17 -14.56
CA GLU A 45 34.01 -1.83 -13.30
C GLU A 45 32.57 -1.52 -12.92
N VAL A 46 31.78 -2.56 -12.63
CA VAL A 46 30.37 -2.46 -12.28
C VAL A 46 30.16 -3.09 -10.92
N SER A 47 29.67 -2.31 -9.96
CA SER A 47 29.36 -2.74 -8.60
C SER A 47 27.99 -2.23 -8.17
N TRP A 48 27.52 -2.68 -7.00
CA TRP A 48 26.21 -2.32 -6.48
C TRP A 48 26.33 -1.81 -5.04
N ASN A 49 25.61 -0.74 -4.73
CA ASN A 49 25.28 -0.36 -3.38
C ASN A 49 23.86 -0.85 -3.06
N LEU A 50 23.78 -1.86 -2.19
CA LEU A 50 22.54 -2.60 -1.87
C LEU A 50 21.94 -2.21 -0.51
N GLY A 51 22.64 -1.42 0.31
CA GLY A 51 22.24 -1.15 1.68
C GLY A 51 21.91 -2.43 2.46
N ASP A 52 20.71 -2.45 3.03
CA ASP A 52 20.18 -3.58 3.80
C ASP A 52 19.98 -4.85 2.95
N LEU A 53 19.96 -4.79 1.62
CA LEU A 53 19.76 -5.98 0.78
C LEU A 53 21.06 -6.77 0.53
N SER A 54 22.19 -6.31 1.06
CA SER A 54 23.50 -6.94 0.88
C SER A 54 23.60 -8.36 1.42
N TYR A 55 22.79 -8.74 2.42
CA TYR A 55 22.78 -10.08 3.01
C TYR A 55 21.86 -11.07 2.28
N THR A 56 20.82 -10.59 1.58
CA THR A 56 19.86 -11.44 0.87
C THR A 56 20.20 -11.62 -0.60
N LEU A 57 20.77 -10.60 -1.24
CA LEU A 57 21.04 -10.60 -2.68
C LEU A 57 22.49 -10.93 -2.99
N LYS A 58 22.71 -11.61 -4.11
CA LYS A 58 24.03 -11.95 -4.64
C LYS A 58 24.26 -11.24 -5.96
N VAL A 59 25.50 -10.84 -6.20
CA VAL A 59 25.90 -10.21 -7.46
C VAL A 59 26.57 -11.26 -8.35
N GLN A 60 26.17 -11.31 -9.62
CA GLN A 60 26.84 -12.11 -10.65
C GLN A 60 27.16 -11.24 -11.86
N THR A 61 28.44 -11.21 -12.25
CA THR A 61 28.92 -10.36 -13.35
C THR A 61 29.39 -11.22 -14.51
N ASN A 62 28.93 -10.89 -15.72
CA ASN A 62 29.36 -11.47 -16.98
C ASN A 62 29.98 -10.40 -17.88
N VAL A 63 31.05 -10.75 -18.58
CA VAL A 63 31.77 -9.84 -19.48
C VAL A 63 31.81 -10.44 -20.87
N THR A 64 31.44 -9.65 -21.87
CA THR A 64 31.49 -10.03 -23.29
C THR A 64 32.33 -9.01 -24.06
N VAL A 65 33.02 -9.46 -25.12
CA VAL A 65 33.85 -8.60 -25.96
C VAL A 65 33.38 -8.70 -27.40
N ASP A 66 33.22 -7.56 -28.06
CA ASP A 66 32.86 -7.51 -29.48
C ASP A 66 34.07 -7.63 -30.41
N SER A 67 33.83 -7.71 -31.73
CA SER A 67 34.89 -7.80 -32.74
C SER A 67 35.82 -6.58 -32.79
N GLU A 68 35.40 -5.44 -32.25
CA GLU A 68 36.18 -4.19 -32.19
C GLU A 68 36.98 -4.08 -30.86
N GLY A 69 36.92 -5.12 -30.03
CA GLY A 69 37.59 -5.19 -28.74
C GLY A 69 36.99 -4.24 -27.71
N ARG A 70 35.69 -3.94 -27.81
CA ARG A 70 34.92 -3.24 -26.77
C ARG A 70 34.24 -4.26 -25.87
N TYR A 71 34.18 -3.92 -24.59
CA TYR A 71 33.70 -4.75 -23.50
C TYR A 71 32.29 -4.32 -23.12
N THR A 72 31.40 -5.29 -22.97
CA THR A 72 30.11 -5.10 -22.33
C THR A 72 30.09 -5.90 -21.04
N VAL A 73 29.85 -5.22 -19.92
CA VAL A 73 29.79 -5.82 -18.58
C VAL A 73 28.34 -5.82 -18.12
N LYS A 74 27.79 -7.01 -17.85
CA LYS A 74 26.43 -7.21 -17.31
C LYS A 74 26.53 -7.72 -15.88
N SER A 75 26.10 -6.91 -14.92
CA SER A 75 26.05 -7.27 -13.50
C SER A 75 24.60 -7.48 -13.06
N SER A 76 24.28 -8.68 -12.59
CA SER A 76 22.93 -9.11 -12.23
C SER A 76 22.80 -9.28 -10.72
N LEU A 77 21.73 -8.75 -10.14
CA LEU A 77 21.31 -9.02 -8.75
C LEU A 77 20.43 -10.26 -8.73
N ILE A 78 20.82 -11.26 -7.94
CA ILE A 78 20.17 -12.57 -7.87
C ILE A 78 19.77 -12.86 -6.43
N GLY A 79 18.52 -13.23 -6.21
CA GLY A 79 18.01 -13.53 -4.88
C GLY A 79 16.61 -14.14 -4.93
N VAL A 80 16.12 -14.57 -3.78
CA VAL A 80 14.72 -14.97 -3.63
C VAL A 80 13.89 -13.69 -3.52
N ALA A 81 12.95 -13.48 -4.45
CA ALA A 81 12.13 -12.28 -4.47
C ALA A 81 11.13 -12.31 -3.29
N SER A 82 11.03 -11.20 -2.57
CA SER A 82 10.08 -10.99 -1.48
C SER A 82 9.33 -9.70 -1.74
N LYS A 83 8.08 -9.63 -1.25
CA LYS A 83 7.30 -8.40 -1.22
C LYS A 83 8.07 -7.25 -0.55
N ASP A 84 8.84 -7.53 0.50
CA ASP A 84 9.61 -6.50 1.22
C ASP A 84 10.74 -5.89 0.39
N HIS A 85 11.13 -6.54 -0.71
CA HIS A 85 12.08 -6.00 -1.67
C HIS A 85 11.40 -5.00 -2.63
N ASN A 86 10.08 -5.03 -2.79
CA ASN A 86 9.36 -4.11 -3.67
C ASN A 86 9.54 -2.66 -3.20
N GLN A 87 9.76 -1.74 -4.13
CA GLN A 87 10.01 -0.32 -3.86
C GLN A 87 11.29 -0.01 -3.06
N LYS A 88 12.17 -1.00 -2.82
CA LYS A 88 13.51 -0.74 -2.28
C LYS A 88 14.41 -0.21 -3.39
N ASN A 89 15.21 0.82 -3.07
CA ASN A 89 16.19 1.37 -3.99
C ASN A 89 17.52 0.61 -3.88
N VAL A 90 18.08 0.26 -5.03
CA VAL A 90 19.46 -0.22 -5.19
C VAL A 90 20.19 0.72 -6.14
N GLN A 91 21.49 0.85 -5.99
CA GLN A 91 22.26 1.78 -6.81
C GLN A 91 23.38 1.05 -7.54
N CYS A 92 23.40 1.14 -8.87
CA CYS A 92 24.51 0.64 -9.68
C CYS A 92 25.62 1.69 -9.73
N LEU A 93 26.84 1.26 -9.42
CA LEU A 93 28.05 2.09 -9.43
C LEU A 93 28.95 1.64 -10.57
N VAL A 94 29.23 2.53 -11.51
CA VAL A 94 30.09 2.24 -12.67
C VAL A 94 31.30 3.17 -12.70
N THR A 95 32.50 2.58 -12.73
CA THR A 95 33.76 3.31 -12.87
C THR A 95 34.44 2.91 -14.18
N HIS A 96 35.04 3.88 -14.87
CA HIS A 96 35.76 3.66 -16.11
C HIS A 96 36.74 4.83 -16.38
N PRO A 97 37.96 4.60 -16.91
CA PRO A 97 38.94 5.67 -17.15
C PRO A 97 38.50 6.79 -18.10
N GLY A 98 37.52 6.52 -18.96
CA GLY A 98 36.91 7.50 -19.88
C GLY A 98 35.81 8.36 -19.25
N LEU A 99 35.42 8.09 -18.00
CA LEU A 99 34.45 8.90 -17.26
C LEU A 99 35.19 9.89 -16.37
N LYS A 100 34.67 11.12 -16.25
CA LYS A 100 35.24 12.13 -15.34
C LYS A 100 35.01 11.77 -13.87
N GLU A 101 33.86 11.16 -13.60
CA GLU A 101 33.39 10.77 -12.28
C GLU A 101 32.73 9.39 -12.38
N LYS A 102 32.60 8.71 -11.23
CA LYS A 102 31.81 7.47 -11.18
C LYS A 102 30.35 7.77 -11.52
N LEU A 103 29.72 6.88 -12.27
CA LEU A 103 28.28 6.94 -12.53
C LEU A 103 27.54 6.19 -11.42
N GLU A 104 26.49 6.81 -10.91
CA GLU A 104 25.59 6.24 -9.91
C GLU A 104 24.18 6.24 -10.49
N LEU A 105 23.61 5.05 -10.68
CA LEU A 105 22.27 4.89 -11.24
C LEU A 105 21.38 4.24 -10.20
N ASP A 106 20.43 5.02 -9.69
CA ASP A 106 19.39 4.53 -8.80
C ASP A 106 18.38 3.67 -9.56
N TYR A 107 17.96 2.59 -8.94
CA TYR A 107 16.96 1.68 -9.48
C TYR A 107 16.05 1.17 -8.36
N THR A 108 14.77 1.47 -8.49
CA THR A 108 13.73 0.97 -7.59
C THR A 108 13.31 -0.42 -8.03
N LEU A 109 13.50 -1.41 -7.16
CA LEU A 109 13.08 -2.79 -7.41
C LEU A 109 11.56 -2.88 -7.55
N ILE A 110 11.10 -3.52 -8.62
CA ILE A 110 9.68 -3.80 -8.87
C ILE A 110 9.49 -5.31 -8.71
N ILE A 111 8.82 -5.71 -7.62
CA ILE A 111 8.55 -7.11 -7.32
C ILE A 111 7.05 -7.34 -7.38
N HIS A 112 6.63 -8.32 -8.16
CA HIS A 112 5.24 -8.71 -8.25
C HIS A 112 4.88 -9.74 -7.17
N TYR A 113 3.66 -9.67 -6.63
CA TYR A 113 3.15 -10.59 -5.62
C TYR A 113 1.61 -10.60 -5.62
N PRO A 114 0.99 -11.73 -5.24
CA PRO A 114 -0.46 -11.81 -5.07
C PRO A 114 -0.94 -10.90 -3.93
N PRO A 115 -2.24 -10.55 -3.89
CA PRO A 115 -2.81 -9.87 -2.74
C PRO A 115 -2.53 -10.64 -1.45
N GLN A 116 -2.07 -9.96 -0.41
CA GLN A 116 -1.79 -10.59 0.89
C GLN A 116 -2.76 -10.14 1.99
N VAL A 117 -3.03 -8.84 2.02
CA VAL A 117 -3.94 -8.24 3.00
C VAL A 117 -4.98 -7.45 2.23
N VAL A 118 -6.24 -7.69 2.57
CA VAL A 118 -7.38 -7.00 1.98
C VAL A 118 -8.07 -6.19 3.06
N TYR A 119 -8.11 -4.88 2.86
CA TYR A 119 -8.73 -3.90 3.73
C TYR A 119 -10.10 -3.54 3.19
N ILE A 120 -11.06 -3.35 4.08
CA ILE A 120 -12.36 -2.79 3.74
C ILE A 120 -12.53 -1.51 4.53
N ILE A 121 -12.55 -0.39 3.81
CA ILE A 121 -12.61 0.96 4.39
C ILE A 121 -13.98 1.56 4.13
N SER A 122 -14.54 2.24 5.12
CA SER A 122 -15.72 3.09 4.93
C SER A 122 -15.28 4.39 4.26
N VAL A 123 -15.87 4.72 3.11
CA VAL A 123 -15.52 5.92 2.32
C VAL A 123 -16.51 7.06 2.54
N GLY A 124 -17.69 6.74 3.08
CA GLY A 124 -18.71 7.72 3.43
C GLY A 124 -20.11 7.14 3.33
N ASP A 125 -21.10 8.03 3.40
CA ASP A 125 -22.51 7.68 3.31
C ASP A 125 -23.11 8.31 2.05
N GLN A 126 -23.78 7.51 1.24
CA GLN A 126 -24.57 7.96 0.10
C GLN A 126 -26.06 7.83 0.42
N GLY A 127 -26.64 8.92 0.92
CA GLY A 127 -28.05 8.96 1.33
C GLY A 127 -28.32 7.99 2.50
N GLU A 128 -29.12 6.96 2.25
CA GLU A 128 -29.45 5.91 3.24
C GLU A 128 -28.51 4.68 3.15
N THR A 129 -27.44 4.75 2.35
CA THR A 129 -26.46 3.66 2.19
C THR A 129 -25.08 4.06 2.67
N HIS A 130 -24.35 3.11 3.23
CA HIS A 130 -22.94 3.23 3.60
C HIS A 130 -22.07 2.71 2.46
N GLU A 131 -21.05 3.48 2.07
CA GLU A 131 -20.12 3.16 1.00
C GLU A 131 -18.84 2.54 1.56
N PHE A 132 -18.50 1.36 1.07
CA PHE A 132 -17.28 0.64 1.46
C PHE A 132 -16.41 0.38 0.24
N GLN A 133 -15.11 0.60 0.39
CA GLN A 133 -14.10 0.31 -0.62
C GLN A 133 -13.19 -0.81 -0.15
N CYS A 134 -12.91 -1.75 -1.05
CA CYS A 134 -11.99 -2.84 -0.85
C CYS A 134 -10.63 -2.48 -1.42
N GLU A 135 -9.59 -2.54 -0.61
CA GLU A 135 -8.22 -2.32 -1.05
C GLU A 135 -7.40 -3.56 -0.74
N ALA A 136 -6.41 -3.86 -1.55
CA ALA A 136 -5.49 -4.94 -1.23
C ALA A 136 -4.05 -4.53 -1.48
N ASP A 137 -3.19 -4.99 -0.58
CA ASP A 137 -1.75 -4.91 -0.70
C ASP A 137 -1.27 -5.99 -1.69
N ALA A 138 -1.04 -5.57 -2.92
CA ALA A 138 -0.66 -6.41 -4.05
C ALA A 138 0.13 -5.61 -5.09
N ASN A 139 0.98 -6.28 -5.87
CA ASN A 139 1.62 -5.70 -7.03
C ASN A 139 1.63 -6.70 -8.21
N PRO A 140 1.05 -6.39 -9.37
CA PRO A 140 0.23 -5.22 -9.69
C PRO A 140 -1.03 -5.12 -8.84
N LYS A 141 -1.60 -3.91 -8.79
CA LYS A 141 -2.86 -3.66 -8.09
C LYS A 141 -3.96 -4.60 -8.61
N PRO A 142 -4.84 -5.11 -7.73
CA PRO A 142 -5.94 -5.98 -8.15
C PRO A 142 -6.89 -5.25 -9.09
N THR A 143 -7.38 -5.95 -10.11
CA THR A 143 -8.37 -5.43 -11.07
C THR A 143 -9.74 -6.08 -10.90
N ASN A 144 -9.81 -7.16 -10.12
CA ASN A 144 -11.01 -7.96 -9.92
C ASN A 144 -11.34 -8.04 -8.43
N PHE A 145 -12.52 -7.54 -8.08
CA PHE A 145 -13.06 -7.53 -6.73
C PHE A 145 -14.41 -8.25 -6.70
N THR A 146 -14.62 -9.11 -5.70
CA THR A 146 -15.89 -9.83 -5.49
C THR A 146 -16.35 -9.67 -4.05
N TRP A 147 -17.56 -9.11 -3.88
CA TRP A 147 -18.18 -8.95 -2.57
C TRP A 147 -19.16 -10.08 -2.28
N SER A 148 -19.18 -10.61 -1.05
CA SER A 148 -20.15 -11.62 -0.62
C SER A 148 -20.46 -11.53 0.87
N ARG A 149 -21.59 -12.11 1.31
CA ARG A 149 -21.90 -12.33 2.74
C ARG A 149 -21.36 -13.65 3.27
N HIS A 150 -20.90 -14.53 2.39
CA HIS A 150 -20.45 -15.87 2.75
C HIS A 150 -19.09 -16.15 2.09
N PHE A 151 -18.24 -16.87 2.81
CA PHE A 151 -17.00 -17.42 2.28
C PHE A 151 -16.95 -18.95 2.51
N PRO A 152 -16.59 -19.78 1.51
CA PRO A 152 -16.30 -19.45 0.10
C PRO A 152 -17.48 -18.76 -0.58
N VAL A 153 -17.19 -17.94 -1.61
CA VAL A 153 -18.23 -17.16 -2.30
C VAL A 153 -19.23 -18.11 -2.98
N LYS A 154 -20.46 -18.14 -2.47
CA LYS A 154 -21.58 -18.88 -3.07
C LYS A 154 -22.43 -17.98 -3.96
N GLU A 155 -22.74 -16.79 -3.44
CA GLU A 155 -23.57 -15.79 -4.10
C GLU A 155 -22.89 -14.42 -3.95
N PRO A 156 -22.40 -13.82 -5.05
CA PRO A 156 -21.79 -12.49 -5.01
C PRO A 156 -22.89 -11.43 -4.83
N LEU A 157 -22.63 -10.44 -3.99
CA LEU A 157 -23.56 -9.36 -3.64
C LEU A 157 -23.75 -8.32 -4.75
N SER A 158 -22.79 -8.21 -5.67
CA SER A 158 -22.90 -7.29 -6.79
C SER A 158 -22.44 -7.98 -8.08
N ARG A 159 -23.39 -8.13 -9.01
CA ARG A 159 -23.12 -8.11 -10.44
C ARG A 159 -23.82 -6.87 -11.01
N GLY A 160 -23.37 -5.70 -10.58
CA GLY A 160 -23.88 -4.40 -11.01
C GLY A 160 -22.71 -3.46 -11.31
N VAL A 161 -22.40 -3.33 -12.61
CA VAL A 161 -21.41 -2.42 -13.24
C VAL A 161 -19.93 -2.67 -12.89
N ASN A 162 -19.35 -3.77 -13.42
CA ASN A 162 -17.91 -4.05 -13.53
C ASN A 162 -17.07 -4.11 -12.24
N ASN A 163 -16.80 -5.32 -11.71
CA ASN A 163 -15.63 -5.62 -10.86
C ASN A 163 -15.26 -4.51 -9.86
N THR A 164 -16.26 -3.91 -9.20
CA THR A 164 -16.04 -2.64 -8.52
C THR A 164 -15.34 -2.85 -7.20
N GLN A 165 -14.27 -2.10 -7.03
CA GLN A 165 -13.58 -1.91 -5.77
C GLN A 165 -14.53 -1.45 -4.64
N ILE A 166 -15.67 -0.83 -4.99
CA ILE A 166 -16.63 -0.20 -4.08
C ILE A 166 -17.95 -0.98 -4.03
N ILE A 167 -18.58 -1.03 -2.84
CA ILE A 167 -19.94 -1.52 -2.59
C ILE A 167 -20.76 -0.53 -1.76
N LEU A 168 -22.05 -0.43 -2.06
CA LEU A 168 -23.02 0.33 -1.27
C LEU A 168 -23.88 -0.65 -0.45
N LEU A 169 -23.89 -0.48 0.88
CA LEU A 169 -24.61 -1.35 1.79
C LEU A 169 -25.65 -0.55 2.58
N LYS A 170 -26.84 -1.12 2.74
CA LYS A 170 -27.88 -0.52 3.55
C LYS A 170 -27.69 -0.85 5.05
N PRO A 171 -27.93 0.09 5.97
CA PRO A 171 -27.79 -0.12 7.42
C PRO A 171 -28.68 -1.25 7.96
N ASP A 172 -29.86 -1.47 7.38
CA ASP A 172 -30.79 -2.54 7.78
C ASP A 172 -30.19 -3.95 7.69
N ARG A 173 -29.07 -4.11 6.95
CA ARG A 173 -28.41 -5.38 6.70
C ARG A 173 -27.12 -5.54 7.50
N LYS A 174 -27.23 -5.54 8.83
CA LYS A 174 -26.12 -5.91 9.74
C LYS A 174 -25.54 -7.29 9.40
N GLY A 175 -24.26 -7.48 9.72
CA GLY A 175 -23.58 -8.77 9.64
C GLY A 175 -22.20 -8.71 8.97
N LEU A 176 -21.65 -9.89 8.71
CA LEU A 176 -20.33 -10.07 8.14
C LEU A 176 -20.37 -9.97 6.61
N TYR A 177 -19.40 -9.24 6.06
CA TYR A 177 -19.19 -9.08 4.63
C TYR A 177 -17.74 -9.40 4.29
N TYR A 178 -17.56 -9.97 3.10
CA TYR A 178 -16.28 -10.39 2.56
C TYR A 178 -16.02 -9.66 1.24
N CYS A 179 -14.76 -9.28 1.03
CA CYS A 179 -14.24 -8.88 -0.28
C CYS A 179 -13.12 -9.83 -0.67
N VAL A 180 -13.21 -10.41 -1.85
CA VAL A 180 -12.12 -11.14 -2.52
C VAL A 180 -11.47 -10.19 -3.50
N ALA A 181 -10.17 -9.92 -3.34
CA ALA A 181 -9.37 -9.14 -4.28
C ALA A 181 -8.41 -10.07 -5.01
N SER A 182 -8.28 -9.91 -6.34
CA SER A 182 -7.41 -10.77 -7.15
C SER A 182 -6.60 -9.99 -8.19
N ASN A 183 -5.37 -10.44 -8.38
CA ASN A 183 -4.51 -10.04 -9.50
C ASN A 183 -4.05 -11.29 -10.26
N GLN A 184 -3.22 -11.13 -11.28
CA GLN A 184 -2.73 -12.24 -12.12
C GLN A 184 -1.88 -13.29 -11.38
N TYR A 185 -1.49 -13.03 -10.14
CA TYR A 185 -0.65 -13.92 -9.32
C TYR A 185 -1.42 -14.64 -8.21
N GLY A 186 -2.67 -14.27 -7.96
CA GLY A 186 -3.50 -14.93 -6.95
C GLY A 186 -4.60 -14.03 -6.37
N GLU A 187 -5.18 -14.49 -5.27
CA GLU A 187 -6.29 -13.84 -4.58
C GLU A 187 -6.13 -13.85 -3.07
N ALA A 188 -6.72 -12.86 -2.41
CA ALA A 188 -6.89 -12.84 -0.96
C ALA A 188 -8.26 -12.31 -0.57
N VAL A 189 -8.62 -12.56 0.69
CA VAL A 189 -9.91 -12.17 1.26
C VAL A 189 -9.75 -11.24 2.44
N GLY A 190 -10.58 -10.22 2.45
CA GLY A 190 -10.81 -9.34 3.59
C GLY A 190 -12.24 -9.50 4.06
N SER A 191 -12.46 -9.25 5.35
CA SER A 191 -13.80 -9.29 5.93
C SER A 191 -14.00 -8.15 6.91
N PHE A 192 -15.22 -7.63 6.99
CA PHE A 192 -15.60 -6.65 8.01
C PHE A 192 -17.02 -6.92 8.51
N TYR A 193 -17.28 -6.53 9.75
CA TYR A 193 -18.59 -6.64 10.37
C TYR A 193 -19.29 -5.28 10.31
N MET A 194 -20.44 -5.22 9.64
CA MET A 194 -21.27 -4.04 9.57
C MET A 194 -22.20 -4.00 10.78
N ASP A 195 -21.99 -3.02 11.66
CA ASP A 195 -22.92 -2.69 12.74
C ASP A 195 -23.53 -1.30 12.49
N VAL A 196 -24.80 -1.15 12.86
CA VAL A 196 -25.45 0.16 12.94
C VAL A 196 -25.32 0.61 14.37
N THR A 197 -24.27 1.37 14.66
CA THR A 197 -24.26 2.25 15.84
C THR A 197 -25.20 3.40 15.54
N THR A 198 -26.50 3.19 15.79
CA THR A 198 -27.39 4.33 16.00
C THR A 198 -26.85 5.07 17.20
N SER A 199 -26.26 6.25 17.01
CA SER A 199 -26.07 7.20 18.11
C SER A 199 -27.46 7.48 18.67
N THR A 200 -27.81 6.72 19.71
CA THR A 200 -29.08 6.89 20.38
C THR A 200 -28.86 8.10 21.28
N GLU A 201 -28.91 9.29 20.68
CA GLU A 201 -29.21 10.52 21.40
C GLU A 201 -30.53 10.23 22.12
N CYS A 202 -30.42 9.85 23.40
CA CYS A 202 -31.53 9.42 24.23
C CYS A 202 -32.38 10.66 24.52
N THR A 203 -33.19 11.05 23.54
CA THR A 203 -34.16 12.15 23.62
C THR A 203 -35.12 11.91 24.79
N THR A 204 -35.41 10.64 25.12
CA THR A 204 -36.13 10.25 26.33
C THR A 204 -35.44 10.68 27.63
N CYS A 205 -34.11 10.61 27.75
CA CYS A 205 -33.40 11.09 28.95
C CYS A 205 -33.55 12.60 29.14
N TRP A 206 -33.42 13.38 28.05
CA TRP A 206 -33.61 14.84 28.12
C TRP A 206 -35.04 15.21 28.52
N THR A 207 -36.05 14.50 28.01
CA THR A 207 -37.44 14.75 28.43
C THR A 207 -37.67 14.48 29.91
N LEU A 208 -37.08 13.42 30.48
CA LEU A 208 -37.21 13.10 31.90
C LEU A 208 -36.51 14.14 32.80
N VAL A 209 -35.34 14.64 32.39
CA VAL A 209 -34.63 15.71 33.12
C VAL A 209 -35.47 16.99 33.12
N ILE A 210 -36.06 17.36 31.98
CA ILE A 210 -36.90 18.56 31.87
C ILE A 210 -38.15 18.43 32.75
N VAL A 211 -38.84 17.28 32.74
CA VAL A 211 -40.01 17.04 33.59
C VAL A 211 -39.65 17.08 35.07
N ALA A 212 -38.51 16.50 35.47
CA ALA A 212 -38.03 16.55 36.85
C ALA A 212 -37.74 17.98 37.32
N LEU A 213 -37.16 18.83 36.46
CA LEU A 213 -36.92 20.24 36.76
C LEU A 213 -38.23 21.02 36.95
N PHE A 214 -39.23 20.82 36.08
CA PHE A 214 -40.54 21.45 36.22
C PHE A 214 -41.29 21.00 37.50
N ALA A 215 -41.22 19.71 37.83
CA ALA A 215 -41.78 19.18 39.08
C ALA A 215 -41.07 19.78 40.32
N GLY A 216 -39.75 19.95 40.27
CA GLY A 216 -38.97 20.58 41.34
C GLY A 216 -39.34 22.05 41.55
N VAL A 217 -39.43 22.85 40.47
CA VAL A 217 -39.79 24.27 40.56
C VAL A 217 -41.22 24.45 41.08
N SER A 218 -42.17 23.68 40.56
CA SER A 218 -43.57 23.74 41.03
C SER A 218 -43.69 23.36 42.51
N GLY A 219 -43.00 22.30 42.95
CA GLY A 219 -42.91 21.93 44.37
C GLY A 219 -42.33 23.06 45.24
N PHE A 220 -41.27 23.71 44.78
CA PHE A 220 -40.65 24.83 45.51
C PHE A 220 -41.58 26.06 45.62
N LEU A 221 -42.31 26.40 44.55
CA LEU A 221 -43.28 27.51 44.58
C LEU A 221 -44.44 27.23 45.52
N ILE A 222 -44.98 26.01 45.52
CA ILE A 222 -46.04 25.58 46.46
C ILE A 222 -45.53 25.65 47.89
N TRP A 223 -44.32 25.13 48.15
CA TRP A 223 -43.70 25.20 49.47
C TRP A 223 -43.52 26.65 49.94
N LYS A 224 -42.99 27.53 49.08
CA LYS A 224 -42.81 28.96 49.36
C LYS A 224 -44.14 29.65 49.65
N PHE A 225 -45.20 29.34 48.91
CA PHE A 225 -46.54 29.89 49.13
C PHE A 225 -47.11 29.46 50.48
N ASN A 226 -47.00 28.16 50.82
CA ASN A 226 -47.42 27.63 52.12
C ASN A 226 -46.61 28.23 53.27
N LEU A 227 -45.29 28.41 53.09
CA LEU A 227 -44.42 29.06 54.07
C LEU A 227 -44.86 30.52 54.29
N HIS A 228 -45.11 31.27 53.22
CA HIS A 228 -45.60 32.64 53.30
C HIS A 228 -46.95 32.74 54.04
N GLN A 229 -47.91 31.86 53.72
CA GLN A 229 -49.17 31.78 54.46
C GLN A 229 -48.98 31.48 55.95
N SER A 230 -48.07 30.56 56.29
CA SER A 230 -47.79 30.18 57.67
C SER A 230 -47.12 31.31 58.48
N VAL A 231 -46.27 32.12 57.83
CA VAL A 231 -45.63 33.29 58.44
C VAL A 231 -46.65 34.42 58.64
N CYS A 232 -47.48 34.72 57.64
CA CYS A 232 -48.54 35.73 57.76
C CYS A 232 -49.54 35.39 58.89
N LYS A 233 -49.88 34.12 59.10
CA LYS A 233 -50.75 33.69 60.21
C LYS A 233 -50.13 33.85 61.60
N ARG A 234 -48.80 33.98 61.73
CA ARG A 234 -48.13 34.18 63.04
C ARG A 234 -47.91 35.65 63.40
N LEU A 235 -48.15 36.58 62.48
CA LEU A 235 -47.87 38.02 62.62
C LEU A 235 -49.14 38.90 62.73
N GLY A 236 -50.33 38.30 62.68
CA GLY A 236 -51.61 38.95 62.99
C GLY A 236 -52.27 38.26 64.18
#